data_AF-A0A955TVR4-F1
#
_entry.id   AF-A0A955TVR4-F1
#
_cell.length_a   1.000
_cell.length_b   1.000
_cell.length_c   1.000
_cell.angle_alpha   90.00
_cell.angle_beta   90.00
_cell.angle_gamma   90.00
#
_symmetry.space_group_name_H-M   'P 1'
#
loop_
_entity.id
_entity.type
_entity.pdbx_description
1 polymer ?
#
loop_
_entity_poly.entity_id
_entity_poly.type
_entity_poly.pdbx_seq_one_letter_code
_entity_poly.pdbx_strand_id
1 'polypeptide(L)'
;MPCLTSQSVSPVVFAILIFSFCVLEFLTPSKSLGKPYFEDGFLGLTQAELHQKLGQPMAVRSRKAALRVFSYYTFQDWKKYFSKLVSPENGEDVYTYKRDNVQVRYSFVYIPDLNEDKDFPTLYVRRIEIEFTPAIPLNQIPSLVPEFVPPTDAGASAFRSNLWVLIFKGSPSKEASFIVKERGKENLPWSLAYQMFALDGLPNHLTLDAPIDRMEITAQSLEIVRTNQRLTHEPIVNPYSQEFPKHPPPPDTQQKSIPRPQYAD
;
A
#
# COMPACT_ATOMS: atom_id res chain seq x y z
N MET A 1 -34.10 54.58 24.10
CA MET A 1 -34.25 54.55 22.63
C MET A 1 -33.05 55.22 21.98
N PRO A 2 -32.19 54.48 21.26
CA PRO A 2 -31.48 55.01 20.11
C PRO A 2 -31.93 54.29 18.83
N CYS A 3 -32.15 55.10 17.80
CA CYS A 3 -32.59 54.72 16.47
C CYS A 3 -31.41 54.12 15.68
N LEU A 4 -31.53 52.88 15.22
CA LEU A 4 -30.56 52.24 14.32
C LEU A 4 -30.94 52.59 12.87
N THR A 5 -30.15 53.44 12.23
CA THR A 5 -30.24 53.74 10.81
C THR A 5 -29.73 52.55 9.98
N SER A 6 -30.65 51.95 9.22
CA SER A 6 -30.38 50.93 8.21
C SER A 6 -29.57 51.52 7.04
N GLN A 7 -28.31 51.12 6.89
CA GLN A 7 -27.51 51.43 5.70
C GLN A 7 -27.92 50.51 4.54
N SER A 8 -28.47 51.11 3.49
CA SER A 8 -28.78 50.46 2.22
C SER A 8 -27.49 50.13 1.47
N VAL A 9 -27.22 48.84 1.26
CA VAL A 9 -26.06 48.37 0.49
C VAL A 9 -26.34 48.57 -1.00
N SER A 10 -25.43 49.25 -1.70
CA SER A 10 -25.57 49.56 -3.13
C SER A 10 -25.74 48.29 -3.98
N PRO A 11 -26.68 48.25 -4.94
CA PRO A 11 -26.95 47.07 -5.77
C PRO A 11 -25.74 46.63 -6.61
N VAL A 12 -24.79 47.54 -6.87
CA VAL A 12 -23.53 47.24 -7.57
C VAL A 12 -22.60 46.42 -6.70
N VAL A 13 -22.55 46.70 -5.39
CA VAL A 13 -21.74 45.93 -4.42
C VAL A 13 -22.31 44.53 -4.24
N PHE A 14 -23.64 44.40 -4.26
CA PHE A 14 -24.32 43.11 -4.19
C PHE A 14 -24.05 42.26 -5.45
N ALA A 15 -24.05 42.87 -6.64
CA ALA A 15 -23.74 42.18 -7.89
C ALA A 15 -22.27 41.71 -7.97
N ILE A 16 -21.31 42.50 -7.48
CA ILE A 16 -19.89 42.11 -7.42
C ILE A 16 -19.69 40.95 -6.43
N LEU A 17 -20.37 40.97 -5.28
CA LEU A 17 -20.30 39.88 -4.31
C LEU A 17 -20.86 38.57 -4.86
N ILE A 18 -22.00 38.61 -5.57
CA ILE A 18 -22.59 37.41 -6.19
C ILE A 18 -21.68 36.86 -7.31
N PHE A 19 -21.12 37.73 -8.17
CA PHE A 19 -20.24 37.29 -9.24
C PHE A 19 -18.93 36.70 -8.69
N SER A 20 -18.39 37.27 -7.61
CA SER A 20 -17.21 36.74 -6.93
C SER A 20 -17.51 35.40 -6.23
N PHE A 21 -18.73 35.18 -5.73
CA PHE A 21 -19.13 33.91 -5.13
C PHE A 21 -19.31 32.80 -6.18
N CYS A 22 -19.89 33.11 -7.35
CA CYS A 22 -20.06 32.14 -8.43
C CYS A 22 -18.73 31.69 -9.06
N VAL A 23 -17.74 32.57 -9.19
CA VAL A 23 -16.42 32.19 -9.76
C VAL A 23 -15.62 31.29 -8.80
N LEU A 24 -15.84 31.42 -7.49
CA LEU A 24 -15.20 30.57 -6.47
C LEU A 24 -15.75 29.14 -6.44
N GLU A 25 -17.02 28.92 -6.81
CA GLU A 25 -17.63 27.58 -6.88
C GLU A 25 -17.16 26.76 -8.09
N PHE A 26 -16.73 27.41 -9.18
CA PHE A 26 -16.18 26.70 -10.35
C PHE A 26 -14.69 26.31 -10.24
N LEU A 27 -13.99 26.79 -9.19
CA LEU A 27 -12.57 26.49 -8.95
C LEU A 27 -12.34 25.41 -7.89
N THR A 28 -13.39 24.91 -7.24
CA THR A 28 -13.27 23.79 -6.32
C THR A 28 -13.37 22.47 -7.08
N PRO A 29 -12.33 21.63 -7.11
CA PRO A 29 -12.46 20.28 -7.65
C PRO A 29 -13.57 19.56 -6.89
N SER A 30 -14.49 18.96 -7.65
CA SER A 30 -15.56 18.12 -7.14
C SER A 30 -15.01 17.18 -6.07
N LYS A 31 -15.61 17.19 -4.88
CA LYS A 31 -15.28 16.27 -3.78
C LYS A 31 -15.31 14.85 -4.34
N SER A 32 -14.15 14.25 -4.55
CA SER A 32 -14.07 12.84 -4.87
C SER A 32 -14.52 12.08 -3.62
N LEU A 33 -15.58 11.30 -3.78
CA LEU A 33 -16.26 10.65 -2.68
C LEU A 33 -15.61 9.27 -2.49
N GLY A 34 -14.42 9.31 -1.89
CA GLY A 34 -13.67 8.15 -1.42
C GLY A 34 -12.56 8.65 -0.48
N LYS A 35 -12.72 8.45 0.82
CA LYS A 35 -11.64 8.75 1.77
C LYS A 35 -10.61 7.62 1.67
N PRO A 36 -9.28 7.88 1.71
CA PRO A 36 -8.32 6.83 1.97
C PRO A 36 -8.62 6.25 3.36
N TYR A 37 -9.11 5.02 3.40
CA TYR A 37 -9.59 4.36 4.63
C TYR A 37 -8.45 4.08 5.62
N PHE A 38 -7.23 4.11 5.13
CA PHE A 38 -6.01 3.87 5.87
C PHE A 38 -5.08 5.07 5.77
N GLU A 39 -4.21 5.22 6.77
CA GLU A 39 -3.29 6.35 6.90
C GLU A 39 -2.17 6.38 5.84
N ASP A 40 -2.05 5.36 4.97
CA ASP A 40 -1.06 5.34 3.88
C ASP A 40 -1.41 6.36 2.77
N GLY A 41 -2.68 6.74 2.67
CA GLY A 41 -3.13 7.77 1.73
C GLY A 41 -3.23 7.34 0.26
N PHE A 42 -3.12 6.04 -0.05
CA PHE A 42 -3.24 5.49 -1.40
C PHE A 42 -4.24 4.34 -1.52
N LEU A 43 -4.34 3.45 -0.53
CA LEU A 43 -5.32 2.37 -0.53
C LEU A 43 -6.74 2.91 -0.66
N GLY A 44 -7.51 2.32 -1.56
CA GLY A 44 -8.88 2.73 -1.85
C GLY A 44 -9.01 3.95 -2.76
N LEU A 45 -7.92 4.58 -3.21
CA LEU A 45 -8.01 5.58 -4.28
C LEU A 45 -8.43 4.91 -5.59
N THR A 46 -9.23 5.61 -6.37
CA THR A 46 -9.44 5.29 -7.78
C THR A 46 -8.16 5.51 -8.58
N GLN A 47 -8.03 4.85 -9.73
CA GLN A 47 -6.92 5.11 -10.66
C GLN A 47 -6.84 6.60 -11.07
N ALA A 48 -7.98 7.26 -11.26
CA ALA A 48 -8.04 8.67 -11.62
C ALA A 48 -7.52 9.58 -10.49
N GLU A 49 -7.91 9.31 -9.23
CA GLU A 49 -7.39 10.05 -8.07
C GLU A 49 -5.90 9.81 -7.87
N LEU A 50 -5.42 8.58 -8.10
CA LEU A 50 -3.99 8.29 -8.08
C LEU A 50 -3.24 9.11 -9.12
N HIS A 51 -3.73 9.18 -10.36
CA HIS A 51 -3.12 9.98 -11.43
C HIS A 51 -3.17 11.47 -11.14
N GLN A 52 -4.23 11.95 -10.48
CA GLN A 52 -4.30 13.33 -10.01
C GLN A 52 -3.24 13.60 -8.93
N LYS A 53 -2.99 12.64 -8.04
CA LYS A 53 -2.03 12.76 -6.94
C LYS A 53 -0.56 12.62 -7.37
N LEU A 54 -0.25 11.70 -8.27
CA LEU A 54 1.13 11.35 -8.66
C LEU A 54 1.50 11.77 -10.09
N GLY A 55 0.54 12.25 -10.87
CA GLY A 55 0.69 12.46 -12.30
C GLY A 55 0.54 11.15 -13.10
N GLN A 56 0.82 11.24 -14.40
CA GLN A 56 0.78 10.07 -15.28
C GLN A 56 1.84 9.03 -14.86
N PRO A 57 1.50 7.74 -14.94
CA PRO A 57 2.46 6.68 -14.64
C PRO A 57 3.61 6.69 -15.65
N MET A 58 4.81 6.37 -15.16
CA MET A 58 6.01 6.33 -16.00
C MET A 58 6.04 5.08 -16.89
N ALA A 59 5.44 4.00 -16.42
CA ALA A 59 5.21 2.77 -17.17
C ALA A 59 3.93 2.10 -16.66
N VAL A 60 3.42 1.15 -17.44
CA VAL A 60 2.40 0.20 -16.98
C VAL A 60 3.00 -1.18 -17.07
N ARG A 61 2.92 -1.96 -16.00
CA ARG A 61 3.35 -3.36 -16.02
C ARG A 61 2.14 -4.28 -16.03
N SER A 62 2.20 -5.33 -16.84
CA SER A 62 1.22 -6.40 -16.80
C SER A 62 1.81 -7.65 -16.17
N ARG A 63 0.98 -8.35 -15.38
CA ARG A 63 1.36 -9.59 -14.72
C ARG A 63 0.77 -10.78 -15.47
N LYS A 64 1.61 -11.72 -15.92
CA LYS A 64 1.12 -13.06 -16.30
C LYS A 64 0.86 -13.87 -15.02
N ALA A 65 -0.42 -14.11 -14.73
CA ALA A 65 -0.95 -14.52 -13.43
C ALA A 65 -0.21 -15.68 -12.72
N ALA A 66 0.35 -16.64 -13.47
CA ALA A 66 0.98 -17.83 -12.89
C ALA A 66 2.48 -17.72 -12.58
N LEU A 67 3.25 -16.85 -13.26
CA LEU A 67 4.72 -16.96 -13.29
C LEU A 67 5.47 -15.79 -12.63
N ARG A 68 4.76 -14.77 -12.11
CA ARG A 68 5.38 -13.49 -11.65
C ARG A 68 6.34 -12.89 -12.70
N VAL A 69 6.06 -13.14 -13.98
CA VAL A 69 6.76 -12.51 -15.10
C VAL A 69 6.02 -11.22 -15.42
N PHE A 70 6.72 -10.11 -15.30
CA PHE A 70 6.22 -8.78 -15.60
C PHE A 70 6.67 -8.34 -16.99
N SER A 71 5.75 -7.77 -17.75
CA SER A 71 6.06 -7.05 -18.98
C SER A 71 5.78 -5.58 -18.76
N TYR A 72 6.75 -4.73 -19.08
CA TYR A 72 6.66 -3.29 -18.90
C TYR A 72 6.40 -2.62 -20.24
N TYR A 73 5.45 -1.69 -20.25
CA TYR A 73 5.05 -0.92 -21.41
C TYR A 73 5.13 0.57 -21.08
N THR A 74 5.39 1.41 -22.09
CA THR A 74 5.16 2.83 -21.93
C THR A 74 3.66 3.08 -21.70
N PHE A 75 3.31 4.14 -20.95
CA PHE A 75 1.91 4.47 -20.72
C PHE A 75 1.15 4.72 -22.04
N GLN A 76 1.82 5.30 -23.04
CA GLN A 76 1.24 5.55 -24.37
C GLN A 76 0.93 4.24 -25.11
N ASP A 77 1.86 3.28 -25.12
CA ASP A 77 1.65 1.99 -25.78
C ASP A 77 0.57 1.17 -25.07
N TRP A 78 0.57 1.20 -23.73
CA TRP A 78 -0.47 0.56 -22.93
C TRP A 78 -1.86 1.08 -23.32
N LYS A 79 -2.03 2.40 -23.33
CA LYS A 79 -3.29 3.05 -23.69
C LYS A 79 -3.70 2.75 -25.13
N LYS A 80 -2.76 2.77 -26.07
CA LYS A 80 -3.05 2.61 -27.50
C LYS A 80 -3.37 1.16 -27.89
N TYR A 81 -2.61 0.19 -27.37
CA TYR A 81 -2.63 -1.17 -27.88
C TYR A 81 -3.12 -2.22 -26.87
N PHE A 82 -2.75 -2.11 -25.59
CA PHE A 82 -2.91 -3.21 -24.64
C PHE A 82 -4.14 -3.11 -23.74
N SER A 83 -4.57 -1.89 -23.40
CA SER A 83 -5.76 -1.64 -22.56
C SER A 83 -7.06 -2.24 -23.13
N LYS A 84 -7.09 -2.54 -24.42
CA LYS A 84 -8.22 -3.18 -25.12
C LYS A 84 -8.12 -4.71 -25.19
N LEU A 85 -6.93 -5.25 -24.95
CA LEU A 85 -6.62 -6.69 -25.10
C LEU A 85 -6.52 -7.41 -23.76
N VAL A 86 -6.29 -6.66 -22.69
CA VAL A 86 -6.11 -7.16 -21.34
C VAL A 86 -7.08 -6.42 -20.44
N SER A 87 -7.73 -7.13 -19.52
CA SER A 87 -8.64 -6.49 -18.56
C SER A 87 -7.89 -5.39 -17.79
N PRO A 88 -8.44 -4.17 -17.66
CA PRO A 88 -7.74 -3.01 -17.13
C PRO A 88 -7.07 -3.22 -15.77
N GLU A 89 -7.66 -4.04 -14.91
CA GLU A 89 -7.15 -4.37 -13.57
C GLU A 89 -5.80 -5.10 -13.58
N ASN A 90 -5.39 -5.66 -14.73
CA ASN A 90 -4.08 -6.30 -14.89
C ASN A 90 -2.98 -5.31 -15.33
N GLY A 91 -3.33 -4.06 -15.63
CA GLY A 91 -2.37 -2.99 -15.87
C GLY A 91 -2.04 -2.27 -14.58
N GLU A 92 -0.87 -2.54 -14.02
CA GLU A 92 -0.39 -1.89 -12.80
C GLU A 92 0.39 -0.63 -13.15
N ASP A 93 0.01 0.50 -12.54
CA ASP A 93 0.68 1.77 -12.78
C ASP A 93 2.01 1.81 -12.02
N VAL A 94 3.08 2.18 -12.73
CA VAL A 94 4.45 2.15 -12.20
C VAL A 94 5.04 3.55 -12.12
N TYR A 95 5.60 3.87 -10.95
CA TYR A 95 6.31 5.11 -10.67
C TYR A 95 7.68 4.78 -10.07
N THR A 96 8.75 5.32 -10.68
CA THR A 96 10.12 5.04 -10.25
C THR A 96 10.80 6.32 -9.79
N TYR A 97 11.28 6.32 -8.55
CA TYR A 97 11.99 7.44 -7.94
C TYR A 97 13.42 7.02 -7.61
N LYS A 98 14.34 7.99 -7.56
CA LYS A 98 15.67 7.81 -6.99
C LYS A 98 15.72 8.58 -5.68
N ARG A 99 15.89 7.88 -4.55
CA ARG A 99 15.95 8.45 -3.19
C ARG A 99 17.20 7.88 -2.51
N ASP A 100 18.10 8.74 -2.05
CA ASP A 100 19.38 8.35 -1.42
C ASP A 100 20.17 7.28 -2.19
N ASN A 101 20.29 7.45 -3.51
CA ASN A 101 20.90 6.49 -4.44
C ASN A 101 20.24 5.11 -4.56
N VAL A 102 19.08 4.90 -3.93
CA VAL A 102 18.23 3.72 -4.10
C VAL A 102 17.16 4.03 -5.14
N GLN A 103 16.96 3.12 -6.08
CA GLN A 103 15.78 3.14 -6.94
C GLN A 103 14.59 2.59 -6.13
N VAL A 104 13.56 3.42 -5.95
CA VAL A 104 12.32 3.06 -5.26
C VAL A 104 11.20 3.03 -6.31
N ARG A 105 10.72 1.84 -6.64
CA ARG A 105 9.69 1.63 -7.68
C ARG A 105 8.37 1.24 -7.04
N TYR A 106 7.38 2.09 -7.17
CA TYR A 106 6.00 1.83 -6.78
C TYR A 106 5.26 1.17 -7.95
N SER A 107 4.44 0.18 -7.64
CA SER A 107 3.51 -0.46 -8.57
C SER A 107 2.15 -0.59 -7.88
N PHE A 108 1.14 0.04 -8.48
CA PHE A 108 -0.21 0.09 -7.92
C PHE A 108 -1.07 -1.00 -8.53
N VAL A 109 -1.55 -1.90 -7.67
CA VAL A 109 -2.38 -3.04 -8.05
C VAL A 109 -3.83 -2.72 -7.80
N TYR A 110 -4.65 -2.92 -8.83
CA TYR A 110 -6.04 -2.54 -8.82
C TYR A 110 -6.99 -3.70 -8.51
N ILE A 111 -8.20 -3.34 -8.12
CA ILE A 111 -9.38 -4.19 -8.08
C ILE A 111 -10.55 -3.45 -8.72
N PRO A 112 -11.34 -4.10 -9.60
CA PRO A 112 -12.51 -3.47 -10.19
C PRO A 112 -13.64 -3.30 -9.18
N ASP A 113 -14.44 -2.24 -9.33
CA ASP A 113 -15.77 -2.19 -8.74
C ASP A 113 -16.67 -3.24 -9.37
N LEU A 114 -17.27 -4.09 -8.56
CA LEU A 114 -18.13 -5.16 -9.07
C LEU A 114 -19.61 -4.78 -8.97
N ASN A 115 -19.89 -3.61 -8.39
CA ASN A 115 -21.25 -3.08 -8.26
C ASN A 115 -21.61 -2.15 -9.44
N GLU A 116 -20.64 -1.81 -10.29
CA GLU A 116 -20.88 -1.01 -11.48
C GLU A 116 -21.27 -1.91 -12.65
N ASP A 117 -22.42 -1.63 -13.26
CA ASP A 117 -22.87 -2.27 -14.50
C ASP A 117 -22.22 -1.56 -15.71
N LYS A 118 -20.90 -1.71 -15.84
CA LYS A 118 -20.08 -1.12 -16.91
C LYS A 118 -19.07 -2.16 -17.39
N ASP A 119 -18.80 -2.17 -18.70
CA ASP A 119 -17.78 -3.06 -19.30
C ASP A 119 -16.38 -2.84 -18.70
N PHE A 120 -16.08 -1.59 -18.34
CA PHE A 120 -14.83 -1.20 -17.68
C PHE A 120 -15.17 -0.48 -16.37
N PRO A 121 -15.29 -1.23 -15.26
CA PRO A 121 -15.61 -0.64 -13.98
C PRO A 121 -14.47 0.21 -13.45
N THR A 122 -14.81 1.09 -12.51
CA THR A 122 -13.86 1.91 -11.77
C THR A 122 -12.86 1.02 -11.04
N LEU A 123 -11.57 1.32 -11.22
CA LEU A 123 -10.48 0.59 -10.58
C LEU A 123 -10.05 1.29 -9.30
N TYR A 124 -9.91 0.51 -8.22
CA TYR A 124 -9.45 0.98 -6.93
C TYR A 124 -8.13 0.34 -6.54
N VAL A 125 -7.23 1.11 -5.92
CA VAL A 125 -5.96 0.62 -5.40
C VAL A 125 -6.24 -0.34 -4.25
N ARG A 126 -5.89 -1.62 -4.41
CA ARG A 126 -6.00 -2.63 -3.34
C ARG A 126 -4.67 -2.99 -2.70
N ARG A 127 -3.57 -2.75 -3.41
CA ARG A 127 -2.22 -3.05 -2.96
C ARG A 127 -1.21 -2.15 -3.66
N ILE A 128 -0.17 -1.81 -2.92
CA ILE A 128 0.97 -1.05 -3.43
C ILE A 128 2.19 -1.92 -3.22
N GLU A 129 2.88 -2.28 -4.30
CA GLU A 129 4.17 -2.97 -4.23
C GLU A 129 5.28 -1.92 -4.42
N ILE A 130 6.25 -1.92 -3.52
CA ILE A 130 7.37 -0.98 -3.49
C ILE A 130 8.65 -1.79 -3.56
N GLU A 131 9.41 -1.67 -4.63
CA GLU A 131 10.66 -2.40 -4.85
C GLU A 131 11.86 -1.47 -4.68
N PHE A 132 12.89 -1.97 -4.02
CA PHE A 132 14.15 -1.28 -3.76
C PHE A 132 15.25 -1.89 -4.62
N THR A 133 16.05 -1.05 -5.27
CA THR A 133 17.26 -1.51 -5.99
C THR A 133 18.40 -0.55 -5.71
N PRO A 134 19.46 -0.96 -4.98
CA PRO A 134 19.63 -2.27 -4.32
C PRO A 134 18.65 -2.48 -3.14
N ALA A 135 18.67 -3.67 -2.54
CA ALA A 135 18.00 -3.94 -1.27
C ALA A 135 18.49 -2.98 -0.18
N ILE A 136 17.59 -2.64 0.75
CA ILE A 136 17.86 -1.66 1.81
C ILE A 136 17.66 -2.27 3.20
N PRO A 137 18.37 -1.78 4.23
CA PRO A 137 18.09 -2.13 5.61
C PRO A 137 16.66 -1.79 6.05
N LEU A 138 16.07 -2.62 6.92
CA LEU A 138 14.73 -2.42 7.48
C LEU A 138 14.56 -1.05 8.15
N ASN A 139 15.58 -0.51 8.83
CA ASN A 139 15.55 0.82 9.44
C ASN A 139 15.53 1.99 8.42
N GLN A 140 15.92 1.76 7.17
CA GLN A 140 15.99 2.80 6.14
C GLN A 140 14.63 3.01 5.44
N ILE A 141 13.70 2.04 5.54
CA ILE A 141 12.41 2.11 4.85
C ILE A 141 11.62 3.40 5.16
N PRO A 142 11.47 3.85 6.43
CA PRO A 142 10.69 5.05 6.74
C PRO A 142 11.24 6.34 6.08
N SER A 143 12.54 6.43 5.79
CA SER A 143 13.10 7.60 5.10
C SER A 143 12.88 7.54 3.59
N LEU A 144 12.78 6.33 3.03
CA LEU A 144 12.60 6.11 1.59
C LEU A 144 11.14 5.96 1.16
N VAL A 145 10.21 5.68 2.08
CA VAL A 145 8.77 5.50 1.83
C VAL A 145 7.99 6.34 2.86
N PRO A 146 7.62 7.60 2.54
CA PRO A 146 6.93 8.49 3.47
C PRO A 146 5.59 7.96 3.98
N GLU A 147 4.93 7.10 3.21
CA GLU A 147 3.64 6.48 3.54
C GLU A 147 3.78 5.28 4.48
N PHE A 148 5.02 4.81 4.68
CA PHE A 148 5.35 3.79 5.66
C PHE A 148 5.59 4.42 7.02
N VAL A 149 4.52 4.46 7.82
CA VAL A 149 4.56 4.99 9.19
C VAL A 149 4.29 3.85 10.17
N PRO A 150 5.25 2.93 10.38
CA PRO A 150 5.04 1.75 11.22
C PRO A 150 4.70 2.17 12.66
N PRO A 151 3.88 1.37 13.37
CA PRO A 151 3.67 1.59 14.79
C PRO A 151 5.00 1.46 15.55
N THR A 152 5.16 2.26 16.60
CA THR A 152 6.32 2.20 17.51
C THR A 152 6.01 1.50 18.83
N ASP A 153 4.74 1.17 19.08
CA ASP A 153 4.32 0.39 20.24
C ASP A 153 4.78 -1.07 20.11
N ALA A 154 5.30 -1.63 21.21
CA ALA A 154 5.68 -3.03 21.32
C ALA A 154 4.47 -3.97 21.20
N GLY A 155 3.28 -3.51 21.59
CA GLY A 155 2.02 -4.26 21.50
C GLY A 155 1.47 -4.40 20.09
N ALA A 156 2.03 -3.68 19.11
CA ALA A 156 1.61 -3.80 17.72
C ALA A 156 1.89 -5.20 17.18
N SER A 157 0.89 -5.81 16.54
CA SER A 157 1.01 -7.18 16.03
C SER A 157 2.01 -7.23 14.87
N ALA A 158 3.10 -7.98 15.07
CA ALA A 158 4.11 -8.25 14.06
C ALA A 158 4.38 -9.75 13.96
N PHE A 159 4.68 -10.19 12.74
CA PHE A 159 4.96 -11.58 12.42
C PHE A 159 6.14 -11.66 11.47
N ARG A 160 6.78 -12.82 11.40
CA ARG A 160 7.81 -13.11 10.41
C ARG A 160 7.64 -14.47 9.78
N SER A 161 8.34 -14.65 8.68
CA SER A 161 8.77 -15.93 8.14
C SER A 161 10.29 -15.93 7.92
N ASN A 162 10.77 -16.90 7.14
CA ASN A 162 12.12 -16.90 6.59
C ASN A 162 12.33 -15.91 5.43
N LEU A 163 11.26 -15.36 4.84
CA LEU A 163 11.33 -14.49 3.65
C LEU A 163 10.72 -13.11 3.82
N TRP A 164 9.98 -12.88 4.91
CA TRP A 164 9.28 -11.61 5.11
C TRP A 164 9.01 -11.28 6.58
N VAL A 165 8.77 -9.99 6.83
CA VAL A 165 8.22 -9.42 8.07
C VAL A 165 6.87 -8.80 7.76
N LEU A 166 5.87 -8.97 8.63
CA LEU A 166 4.52 -8.43 8.51
C LEU A 166 4.21 -7.60 9.75
N ILE A 167 3.74 -6.37 9.58
CA ILE A 167 3.38 -5.46 10.67
C ILE A 167 1.98 -4.91 10.41
N PHE A 168 1.11 -5.03 11.41
CA PHE A 168 -0.23 -4.43 11.38
C PHE A 168 -0.20 -3.02 11.96
N LYS A 169 -0.94 -2.10 11.34
CA LYS A 169 -1.08 -0.70 11.77
C LYS A 169 -2.54 -0.34 11.94
N GLY A 170 -2.82 0.36 13.03
CA GLY A 170 -4.15 0.90 13.34
C GLY A 170 -5.17 -0.17 13.72
N SER A 171 -6.41 0.27 13.89
CA SER A 171 -7.54 -0.62 14.16
C SER A 171 -8.16 -1.13 12.86
N PRO A 172 -8.82 -2.30 12.88
CA PRO A 172 -9.57 -2.77 11.72
C PRO A 172 -10.66 -1.77 11.29
N SER A 173 -10.86 -1.64 9.98
CA SER A 173 -11.91 -0.83 9.35
C SER A 173 -12.82 -1.74 8.53
N LYS A 174 -14.14 -1.57 8.68
CA LYS A 174 -15.12 -2.33 7.88
C LYS A 174 -15.12 -1.86 6.44
N GLU A 175 -14.78 -0.60 6.21
CA GLU A 175 -14.71 0.03 4.90
C GLU A 175 -13.60 -0.58 4.03
N ALA A 176 -12.58 -1.17 4.63
CA ALA A 176 -11.51 -1.87 3.92
C ALA A 176 -11.98 -3.12 3.18
N SER A 177 -13.12 -3.72 3.55
CA SER A 177 -13.70 -4.86 2.82
C SER A 177 -14.02 -4.52 1.35
N PHE A 178 -14.22 -3.23 1.05
CA PHE A 178 -14.46 -2.75 -0.30
C PHE A 178 -13.33 -3.11 -1.29
N ILE A 179 -12.08 -3.06 -0.84
CA ILE A 179 -10.90 -3.43 -1.64
C ILE A 179 -10.48 -4.90 -1.43
N VAL A 180 -11.17 -5.62 -0.54
CA VAL A 180 -10.92 -7.03 -0.22
C VAL A 180 -12.10 -7.90 -0.61
N LYS A 181 -12.15 -8.27 -1.90
CA LYS A 181 -13.24 -9.06 -2.48
C LYS A 181 -12.90 -10.55 -2.55
N GLU A 182 -12.52 -11.14 -1.42
CA GLU A 182 -12.31 -12.59 -1.30
C GLU A 182 -13.57 -13.26 -0.73
N ARG A 183 -14.10 -14.25 -1.47
CA ARG A 183 -15.35 -14.93 -1.09
C ARG A 183 -15.27 -15.52 0.31
N GLY A 184 -16.21 -15.14 1.17
CA GLY A 184 -16.32 -15.63 2.55
C GLY A 184 -15.40 -14.92 3.54
N LYS A 185 -14.74 -13.83 3.12
CA LYS A 185 -13.83 -13.04 3.95
C LYS A 185 -14.25 -11.56 4.06
N GLU A 186 -15.38 -11.20 3.48
CA GLU A 186 -15.89 -9.83 3.39
C GLU A 186 -16.19 -9.23 4.78
N ASN A 187 -16.56 -10.09 5.74
CA ASN A 187 -16.92 -9.69 7.10
C ASN A 187 -15.76 -9.74 8.10
N LEU A 188 -14.55 -10.11 7.65
CA LEU A 188 -13.40 -10.18 8.53
C LEU A 188 -12.89 -8.79 8.92
N PRO A 189 -12.26 -8.64 10.09
CA PRO A 189 -11.63 -7.39 10.47
C PRO A 189 -10.37 -7.17 9.63
N TRP A 190 -10.40 -6.17 8.76
CA TRP A 190 -9.30 -5.79 7.86
C TRP A 190 -8.58 -4.55 8.39
N SER A 191 -7.25 -4.61 8.51
CA SER A 191 -6.41 -3.50 8.96
C SER A 191 -5.33 -3.20 7.94
N LEU A 192 -4.76 -2.00 8.02
CA LEU A 192 -3.56 -1.66 7.25
C LEU A 192 -2.42 -2.58 7.69
N ALA A 193 -1.72 -3.14 6.71
CA ALA A 193 -0.58 -3.99 6.95
C ALA A 193 0.55 -3.66 5.99
N TYR A 194 1.76 -3.73 6.54
CA TYR A 194 3.01 -3.59 5.82
C TYR A 194 3.71 -4.94 5.81
N GLN A 195 4.02 -5.46 4.63
CA GLN A 195 4.77 -6.71 4.49
C GLN A 195 6.08 -6.46 3.75
N MET A 196 7.20 -6.71 4.39
CA MET A 196 8.55 -6.45 3.87
C MET A 196 9.20 -7.78 3.53
N PHE A 197 9.74 -7.93 2.32
CA PHE A 197 10.26 -9.17 1.76
C PHE A 197 11.76 -9.04 1.50
N ALA A 198 12.47 -10.14 1.76
CA ALA A 198 13.87 -10.34 1.41
C ALA A 198 13.97 -11.48 0.40
N LEU A 199 14.53 -11.21 -0.78
CA LEU A 199 14.68 -12.21 -1.86
C LEU A 199 15.64 -13.32 -1.46
N ASP A 200 16.76 -12.96 -0.83
CA ASP A 200 17.76 -13.90 -0.33
C ASP A 200 17.42 -14.48 1.06
N GLY A 201 16.25 -14.11 1.58
CA GLY A 201 15.75 -14.50 2.90
C GLY A 201 16.21 -13.61 4.04
N LEU A 202 15.53 -13.76 5.17
CA LEU A 202 15.81 -13.04 6.40
C LEU A 202 16.77 -13.84 7.28
N PRO A 203 17.69 -13.16 8.00
CA PRO A 203 18.55 -13.82 8.96
C PRO A 203 17.74 -14.51 10.07
N ASN A 204 18.27 -15.58 10.64
CA ASN A 204 17.65 -16.29 11.77
C ASN A 204 17.40 -15.32 12.93
N HIS A 205 18.40 -14.52 13.29
CA HIS A 205 18.23 -13.38 14.17
C HIS A 205 17.89 -12.14 13.35
N LEU A 206 16.62 -11.74 13.39
CA LEU A 206 16.16 -10.53 12.73
C LEU A 206 16.72 -9.29 13.45
N THR A 207 17.37 -8.40 12.69
CA THR A 207 17.79 -7.08 13.16
C THR A 207 17.22 -6.01 12.22
N LEU A 208 17.31 -4.75 12.63
CA LEU A 208 16.93 -3.61 11.80
C LEU A 208 17.83 -3.40 10.57
N ASP A 209 18.95 -4.11 10.50
CA ASP A 209 19.87 -4.09 9.35
C ASP A 209 19.55 -5.17 8.31
N ALA A 210 18.51 -5.98 8.55
CA ALA A 210 18.10 -7.02 7.61
C ALA A 210 17.76 -6.42 6.23
N PRO A 211 18.27 -6.99 5.13
CA PRO A 211 18.05 -6.47 3.79
C PRO A 211 16.62 -6.73 3.32
N ILE A 212 15.99 -5.71 2.76
CA ILE A 212 14.64 -5.74 2.22
C ILE A 212 14.67 -5.27 0.77
N ASP A 213 14.21 -6.13 -0.13
CA ASP A 213 14.12 -5.86 -1.56
C ASP A 213 12.78 -5.24 -1.94
N ARG A 214 11.75 -5.52 -1.14
CA ARG A 214 10.38 -5.16 -1.50
C ARG A 214 9.49 -4.99 -0.28
N MET A 215 8.56 -4.06 -0.35
CA MET A 215 7.49 -3.87 0.63
C MET A 215 6.13 -3.89 -0.07
N GLU A 216 5.11 -4.40 0.60
CA GLU A 216 3.71 -4.33 0.19
C GLU A 216 2.91 -3.55 1.24
N ILE A 217 2.10 -2.59 0.80
CA ILE A 217 1.05 -1.93 1.60
C ILE A 217 -0.28 -2.55 1.18
N THR A 218 -0.99 -3.18 2.13
CA THR A 218 -2.22 -3.93 1.87
C THR A 218 -3.21 -3.83 3.02
N ALA A 219 -4.45 -4.26 2.77
CA ALA A 219 -5.38 -4.64 3.83
C ALA A 219 -5.19 -6.12 4.17
N GLN A 220 -4.93 -6.44 5.44
CA GLN A 220 -4.81 -7.82 5.94
C GLN A 220 -5.72 -8.04 7.15
N SER A 221 -6.09 -9.30 7.39
CA SER A 221 -6.85 -9.69 8.56
C SER A 221 -5.97 -10.42 9.56
N LEU A 222 -5.86 -9.87 10.77
CA LEU A 222 -5.12 -10.47 11.87
C LEU A 222 -5.72 -11.82 12.28
N GLU A 223 -7.04 -11.99 12.13
CA GLU A 223 -7.74 -13.24 12.39
C GLU A 223 -7.21 -14.35 11.47
N ILE A 224 -7.16 -14.10 10.15
CA ILE A 224 -6.61 -15.05 9.17
C ILE A 224 -5.18 -15.44 9.53
N VAL A 225 -4.34 -14.46 9.88
CA VAL A 225 -2.94 -14.71 10.24
C VAL A 225 -2.85 -15.65 11.44
N ARG A 226 -3.65 -15.40 12.48
CA ARG A 226 -3.61 -16.17 13.74
C ARG A 226 -4.26 -17.55 13.63
N THR A 227 -5.26 -17.72 12.77
CA THR A 227 -5.99 -18.99 12.64
C THR A 227 -5.46 -19.84 11.49
N ASN A 228 -5.43 -19.29 10.28
CA ASN A 228 -5.22 -20.05 9.04
C ASN A 228 -3.75 -20.08 8.64
N GLN A 229 -2.94 -19.11 9.07
CA GLN A 229 -1.55 -18.96 8.63
C GLN A 229 -0.54 -19.05 9.78
N ARG A 230 -0.98 -19.56 10.94
CA ARG A 230 -0.16 -19.68 12.15
C ARG A 230 1.16 -20.41 11.94
N LEU A 231 1.20 -21.40 11.03
CA LEU A 231 2.39 -22.20 10.75
C LEU A 231 3.45 -21.44 9.92
N THR A 232 3.06 -20.37 9.23
CA THR A 232 3.96 -19.57 8.39
C THR A 232 4.23 -18.18 8.95
N HIS A 233 3.46 -17.76 9.96
CA HIS A 233 3.53 -16.45 10.60
C HIS A 233 3.94 -16.61 12.06
N GLU A 234 5.24 -16.65 12.31
CA GLU A 234 5.79 -16.65 13.66
C GLU A 234 5.60 -15.26 14.29
N PRO A 235 4.91 -15.13 15.43
CA PRO A 235 4.77 -13.85 16.12
C PRO A 235 6.13 -13.34 16.61
N ILE A 236 6.40 -12.05 16.41
CA ILE A 236 7.61 -11.39 16.91
C ILE A 236 7.27 -10.08 17.60
N VAL A 237 8.22 -9.56 18.38
CA VAL A 237 8.16 -8.16 18.83
C VAL A 237 8.29 -7.24 17.63
N ASN A 238 7.47 -6.19 17.60
CA ASN A 238 7.46 -5.20 16.52
C ASN A 238 8.88 -4.63 16.29
N PRO A 239 9.48 -4.80 15.10
CA PRO A 239 10.84 -4.33 14.80
C PRO A 239 11.08 -2.84 15.02
N TYR A 240 10.04 -2.01 14.93
CA TYR A 240 10.12 -0.56 15.11
C TYR A 240 9.81 -0.10 16.55
N SER A 241 9.63 -1.03 17.49
CA SER A 241 9.50 -0.73 18.91
C SER A 241 10.86 -0.56 19.61
N GLN A 242 10.88 0.10 20.76
CA GLN A 242 12.10 0.30 21.55
C GLN A 242 12.59 -0.99 22.24
N GLU A 243 11.71 -1.98 22.34
CA GLU A 243 11.92 -3.28 22.98
C GLU A 243 12.65 -4.25 22.06
N PHE A 244 12.41 -4.15 20.75
CA PHE A 244 13.01 -5.04 19.75
C PHE A 244 14.53 -5.19 19.84
N PRO A 245 15.35 -4.12 19.90
CA PRO A 245 16.81 -4.26 19.97
C PRO A 245 17.30 -4.86 21.30
N LYS A 246 16.45 -4.96 22.32
CA LYS A 246 16.80 -5.53 23.63
C LYS A 246 16.70 -7.06 23.66
N HIS A 247 16.13 -7.67 22.61
CA HIS A 247 16.01 -9.13 22.54
C HIS A 247 17.37 -9.78 22.26
N PRO A 248 17.83 -10.71 23.11
CA PRO A 248 19.07 -11.42 22.85
C PRO A 248 18.92 -12.29 21.60
N PRO A 249 20.02 -12.54 20.85
CA PRO A 249 20.00 -13.50 19.76
C PRO A 249 19.54 -14.86 20.28
N PRO A 250 18.73 -15.61 19.50
CA PRO A 250 18.38 -16.97 19.87
C PRO A 250 19.67 -17.79 20.08
N PRO A 251 19.70 -18.69 21.07
CA PRO A 251 20.86 -19.54 21.30
C PRO A 251 21.15 -20.35 20.03
N ASP A 252 22.44 -20.52 19.71
CA ASP A 252 22.87 -21.31 18.57
C ASP A 252 22.29 -22.72 18.67
N THR A 253 21.19 -22.97 17.96
CA THR A 253 20.75 -24.34 17.71
C THR A 253 21.80 -24.95 16.82
N GLN A 254 22.70 -25.75 17.42
CA GLN A 254 23.60 -26.62 16.68
C GLN A 254 22.78 -27.30 15.59
N GLN A 255 23.04 -26.92 14.32
CA GLN A 255 22.38 -27.57 13.20
C GLN A 255 22.67 -29.06 13.33
N LYS A 256 21.66 -29.86 13.67
CA LYS A 256 21.79 -31.31 13.57
C LYS A 256 22.19 -31.59 12.13
N SER A 257 23.39 -32.14 11.94
CA SER A 257 23.90 -32.44 10.60
C SER A 257 22.85 -33.29 9.88
N ILE A 258 22.36 -32.81 8.74
CA ILE A 258 21.46 -33.58 7.90
C ILE A 258 22.25 -34.83 7.46
N PRO A 259 21.82 -36.06 7.78
CA PRO A 259 22.52 -37.26 7.35
C PRO A 259 22.59 -37.27 5.82
N ARG A 260 23.80 -37.32 5.26
CA ARG A 260 23.98 -37.51 3.82
C ARG A 260 23.85 -39.01 3.52
N PRO A 261 23.02 -39.42 2.54
CA PRO A 261 23.01 -40.81 2.10
C PRO A 261 24.39 -41.18 1.55
N GLN A 262 24.96 -42.26 2.09
CA GLN A 262 26.14 -42.90 1.49
C GLN A 262 25.64 -43.78 0.34
N TYR A 263 25.98 -43.42 -0.89
CA TYR A 263 25.80 -44.31 -2.04
C TYR A 263 27.02 -45.24 -2.11
N ALA A 264 26.80 -46.52 -2.38
CA ALA A 264 27.89 -47.46 -2.64
C ALA A 264 28.54 -47.14 -3.99
N ASP A 265 29.88 -47.17 -4.04
CA ASP A 265 30.68 -46.97 -5.25
C ASP A 265 30.44 -48.04 -6.32
#